data_AF-X1GWP3-F1
#
_entry.id   AF-X1GWP3-F1
#
_cell.length_a   1.000
_cell.length_b   1.000
_cell.length_c   1.000
_cell.angle_alpha   90.00
_cell.angle_beta   90.00
_cell.angle_gamma   90.00
#
_symmetry.space_group_name_H-M   'P 1'
#
loop_
_entity.id
_entity.type
_entity.pdbx_description
1 polymer ?
#
loop_
_entity_poly.entity_id
_entity_poly.type
_entity_poly.pdbx_seq_one_letter_code
_entity_poly.pdbx_strand_id
1 'polypeptide(L)' 'MLIGDIEINPTKIICLGLNYKDHIEETRPGQALPTEPVLFTKSLNCLIQNEEPI' A
#
# COMPACT_ATOMS: atom_id res chain seq x y z
N MET A 1 6.76 17.22 7.17
CA MET A 1 7.76 16.12 7.11
C MET A 1 8.51 16.29 5.81
N LEU A 2 9.84 16.34 5.85
CA LEU A 2 10.67 16.40 4.66
C LEU A 2 10.95 14.96 4.20
N ILE A 3 10.54 14.61 2.98
CA ILE A 3 10.86 13.32 2.33
C ILE A 3 11.59 13.67 1.04
N GLY A 4 12.92 13.52 1.06
CA GLY A 4 13.79 14.10 0.04
C GLY A 4 13.73 15.61 0.00
N ASP A 5 13.45 16.15 -1.17
CA ASP A 5 13.35 17.59 -1.38
C ASP A 5 11.89 18.11 -1.29
N ILE A 6 10.95 17.25 -0.87
CA ILE A 6 9.52 17.58 -0.84
C ILE A 6 9.01 17.64 0.60
N GLU A 7 8.37 18.76 0.94
CA GLU A 7 7.63 18.91 2.19
C GLU A 7 6.20 18.36 2.05
N ILE A 8 5.87 17.35 2.86
CA ILE A 8 4.53 16.75 2.93
C ILE A 8 4.05 16.60 4.38
N ASN A 9 2.73 16.54 4.58
CA ASN A 9 2.13 16.32 5.90
C ASN A 9 1.03 15.23 5.89
N PRO A 10 1.37 13.98 5.54
CA PRO A 10 0.39 12.90 5.55
C PRO A 10 -0.02 12.56 6.99
N THR A 11 -1.33 12.36 7.21
CA THR A 11 -1.84 11.90 8.52
C THR A 11 -2.00 10.37 8.60
N LYS A 12 -2.11 9.71 7.45
CA LYS A 12 -2.44 8.27 7.31
C LYS A 12 -1.88 7.75 5.99
N ILE A 13 -1.51 6.46 5.94
CA ILE A 13 -1.26 5.72 4.70
C ILE A 13 -2.34 4.64 4.60
N ILE A 14 -3.28 4.79 3.66
CA ILE A 14 -4.34 3.82 3.40
C ILE A 14 -3.95 3.02 2.17
N CYS A 15 -3.85 1.70 2.34
CA CYS A 15 -3.45 0.76 1.30
C CYS A 15 -4.66 -0.03 0.81
N LEU A 16 -4.68 -0.34 -0.48
CA LEU A 16 -5.68 -1.18 -1.13
C LEU A 16 -5.04 -2.52 -1.49
N GLY A 17 -5.50 -3.59 -0.84
CA GLY A 17 -5.10 -4.96 -1.13
C GLY A 17 -5.94 -5.58 -2.25
N LEU A 18 -5.42 -6.66 -2.85
CA LEU A 18 -6.15 -7.49 -3.82
C LEU A 18 -6.73 -6.67 -5.00
N ASN A 19 -5.96 -5.73 -5.52
CA ASN A 19 -6.43 -4.82 -6.58
C ASN A 19 -6.06 -5.26 -8.01
N TYR A 20 -5.47 -6.45 -8.15
CA TYR A 20 -5.04 -7.01 -9.44
C TYR A 20 -5.45 -8.49 -9.50
N LYS A 21 -6.11 -8.90 -10.59
CA LYS A 21 -6.64 -10.27 -10.74
C LYS A 21 -5.54 -11.32 -10.66
N ASP A 22 -4.43 -11.09 -11.35
CA ASP A 22 -3.31 -12.02 -11.38
C ASP A 22 -2.67 -12.15 -9.99
N HIS A 23 -2.56 -11.04 -9.24
CA HIS A 23 -2.10 -11.06 -7.85
C HIS A 23 -3.06 -11.79 -6.91
N ILE A 24 -4.37 -11.70 -7.15
CA ILE A 24 -5.35 -12.49 -6.38
C ILE A 24 -5.17 -13.97 -6.68
N GLU A 25 -5.07 -14.34 -7.96
CA GLU A 25 -4.92 -15.75 -8.34
C GLU A 25 -3.60 -16.35 -7.83
N GLU A 26 -2.49 -15.60 -7.87
CA GLU A 26 -1.19 -16.10 -7.39
C GLU A 26 -1.16 -16.28 -5.86
N THR A 27 -1.76 -15.35 -5.10
CA THR A 27 -1.69 -15.35 -3.64
C THR A 27 -2.84 -16.08 -2.98
N ARG A 28 -3.96 -16.23 -3.67
CA ARG A 28 -5.23 -16.80 -3.19
C ARG A 28 -5.95 -17.58 -4.31
N PRO A 29 -5.34 -18.67 -4.82
CA PRO A 29 -5.90 -19.42 -5.94
C PRO A 29 -7.28 -19.98 -5.63
N GLY A 30 -8.20 -19.83 -6.58
CA GLY A 30 -9.59 -20.29 -6.45
C GLY A 30 -10.47 -19.44 -5.54
N GLN A 31 -9.97 -18.32 -4.98
CA GLN A 31 -10.80 -17.38 -4.24
C GLN A 31 -11.59 -16.48 -5.21
N ALA A 32 -12.86 -16.20 -4.89
CA ALA A 32 -13.64 -15.20 -5.62
C ALA A 32 -13.05 -13.79 -5.49
N LEU A 33 -13.21 -12.97 -6.53
CA LEU A 33 -12.79 -11.57 -6.51
C LEU A 33 -13.50 -10.82 -5.36
N PRO A 34 -12.80 -9.93 -4.64
CA PRO A 34 -13.44 -9.09 -3.63
C PRO A 34 -14.56 -8.25 -4.26
N THR A 35 -15.73 -8.25 -3.63
CA THR A 35 -16.87 -7.40 -4.04
C THR A 35 -16.77 -5.99 -3.48
N GLU A 36 -15.86 -5.77 -2.51
CA GLU A 36 -15.58 -4.49 -1.89
C GLU A 36 -14.05 -4.27 -1.76
N PRO A 37 -13.58 -3.00 -1.71
CA PRO A 37 -12.16 -2.70 -1.54
C PRO A 37 -11.60 -3.21 -0.22
N VAL A 38 -10.50 -3.96 -0.28
CA VAL A 38 -9.79 -4.44 0.92
C VAL A 38 -8.83 -3.36 1.40
N LEU A 39 -9.24 -2.57 2.38
CA LEU A 39 -8.44 -1.47 2.92
C LEU A 39 -7.67 -1.88 4.17
N PHE A 40 -6.42 -1.45 4.27
CA PHE A 40 -5.58 -1.58 5.47
C PHE A 40 -4.64 -0.38 5.62
N THR A 41 -3.92 -0.28 6.74
CA THR A 41 -3.05 0.87 7.03
C THR A 41 -1.59 0.46 7.16
N LYS A 42 -0.69 1.33 6.72
CA LYS A 42 0.72 1.34 7.18
C LYS A 42 0.95 2.56 8.06
N SER A 43 1.78 2.41 9.09
CA SER A 43 2.15 3.52 9.98
C SER A 43 3.11 4.47 9.28
N LEU A 44 3.09 5.75 9.67
CA LEU A 44 3.95 6.78 9.06
C LEU A 44 5.45 6.53 9.27
N ASN A 45 5.83 5.72 10.26
CA ASN A 45 7.23 5.31 10.46
C ASN A 45 7.77 4.37 9.37
N CYS A 46 6.93 3.85 8.47
CA CYS A 46 7.36 3.07 7.30
C CYS A 46 7.60 3.94 6.06
N LEU A 47 7.38 5.25 6.13
CA LEU A 47 7.54 6.17 5.01
C LEU A 47 8.99 6.63 4.89
N ILE A 48 9.63 6.28 3.77
CA ILE A 48 10.95 6.76 3.36
C ILE A 48 10.87 7.24 1.91
N GLN A 49 11.90 7.96 1.44
CA GLN A 49 11.98 8.36 0.04
C GLN A 49 12.26 7.16 -0.86
N ASN A 50 11.78 7.21 -2.11
CA ASN A 50 12.13 6.23 -3.12
C ASN A 50 13.67 6.18 -3.31
N GLU A 51 14.22 4.98 -3.48
CA GLU A 51 15.67 4.71 -3.63
C GLU A 51 16.52 4.89 -2.35
N GLU A 52 15.93 5.23 -1.22
CA GLU A 52 16.61 5.13 0.08
C GLU A 52 16.72 3.67 0.55
N PRO A 53 17.71 3.34 1.40
CA PRO A 53 17.84 2.01 1.98
C PRO A 53 16.57 1.55 2.73
N ILE A 54 16.17 0.29 2.48
CA ILE A 54 15.03 -0.38 3.12
C ILE A 54 15.47 -1.07 4.41
#